data_AF-A0A4Z1P8U7-F1
#
_entry.id   AF-A0A4Z1P8U7-F1
#
_cell.length_a   1.000
_cell.length_b   1.000
_cell.length_c   1.000
_cell.angle_alpha   90.00
_cell.angle_beta   90.00
_cell.angle_gamma   90.00
#
_symmetry.space_group_name_H-M   'P 1'
#
loop_
_entity.id
_entity.type
_entity.pdbx_description
1 polymer ?
#
loop_
_entity_poly.entity_id
_entity_poly.type
_entity_poly.pdbx_seq_one_letter_code
_entity_poly.pdbx_strand_id
1 'polypeptide(L)'
;MKSASTMSMGTLQSTTEPTQRPRTTFLDLPRELRQEILLQSYPFTLIVKGPIETYSSQLRTLADNRNKKRCDQIKASLARWHDELSSVDPVIENDASWVHQRWVEGVDQVYRDCEGGQRGLFIVYWT
;
A
#
# COMPACT_ATOMS: atom_id res chain seq x y z
N MET A 1 -64.23 51.91 -17.65
CA MET A 1 -62.79 52.22 -17.63
C MET A 1 -62.08 50.97 -17.10
N LYS A 2 -61.29 50.29 -17.94
CA LYS A 2 -60.67 49.00 -17.63
C LYS A 2 -59.30 49.26 -16.97
N SER A 3 -59.15 48.88 -15.71
CA SER A 3 -57.88 48.94 -14.98
C SER A 3 -57.01 47.77 -15.41
N ALA A 4 -55.80 48.06 -15.87
CA ALA A 4 -54.77 47.07 -16.18
C ALA A 4 -53.95 46.79 -14.91
N SER A 5 -54.01 45.56 -14.41
CA SER A 5 -53.14 45.06 -13.35
C SER A 5 -51.85 44.53 -13.97
N THR A 6 -50.77 45.30 -13.82
CA THR A 6 -49.41 44.86 -14.15
C THR A 6 -48.91 43.94 -13.03
N MET A 7 -48.78 42.63 -13.30
CA MET A 7 -48.07 41.71 -12.40
C MET A 7 -46.57 41.76 -12.69
N SER A 8 -45.79 42.12 -11.68
CA SER A 8 -44.33 42.08 -11.69
C SER A 8 -43.86 40.64 -11.45
N MET A 9 -43.19 40.05 -12.45
CA MET A 9 -42.52 38.75 -12.34
C MET A 9 -41.24 38.93 -11.54
N GLY A 10 -41.25 38.47 -10.29
CA GLY A 10 -40.06 38.38 -9.46
C GLY A 10 -39.12 37.30 -10.00
N THR A 11 -38.02 37.73 -10.61
CA THR A 11 -36.90 36.85 -10.95
C THR A 11 -35.88 36.91 -9.81
N LEU A 12 -35.93 35.94 -8.90
CA LEU A 12 -34.82 35.65 -8.00
C LEU A 12 -34.23 34.29 -8.41
N GLN A 13 -33.41 34.32 -9.45
CA GLN A 13 -32.44 33.25 -9.67
C GLN A 13 -31.35 33.38 -8.60
N SER A 14 -31.56 32.72 -7.46
CA SER A 14 -30.46 32.45 -6.53
C SER A 14 -29.69 31.25 -7.08
N THR A 15 -28.75 31.51 -7.98
CA THR A 15 -27.67 30.57 -8.30
C THR A 15 -26.79 30.47 -7.06
N THR A 16 -27.03 29.46 -6.23
CA THR A 16 -26.10 29.04 -5.18
C THR A 16 -24.79 28.64 -5.85
N GLU A 17 -23.74 29.44 -5.68
CA GLU A 17 -22.39 29.05 -6.09
C GLU A 17 -22.02 27.73 -5.42
N PRO A 18 -21.37 26.78 -6.13
CA PRO A 18 -20.89 25.57 -5.50
C PRO A 18 -19.87 25.97 -4.44
N THR A 19 -20.23 25.78 -3.17
CA THR A 19 -19.32 25.98 -2.04
C THR A 19 -18.09 25.11 -2.31
N GLN A 20 -16.96 25.74 -2.63
CA GLN A 20 -15.70 25.03 -2.87
C GLN A 20 -15.33 24.32 -1.58
N ARG A 21 -15.62 23.02 -1.51
CA ARG A 21 -15.15 22.21 -0.39
C ARG A 21 -13.62 22.27 -0.39
N PRO A 22 -12.98 22.52 0.76
CA PRO A 22 -11.52 22.50 0.83
C PRO A 22 -11.01 21.16 0.32
N ARG A 23 -9.94 21.19 -0.49
CA ARG A 23 -9.33 19.97 -1.03
C ARG A 23 -8.80 19.13 0.13
N THR A 24 -9.28 17.90 0.24
CA THR A 24 -8.71 16.90 1.14
C THR A 24 -7.33 16.50 0.61
N THR A 25 -6.33 16.57 1.48
CA THR A 25 -4.96 16.08 1.24
C THR A 25 -4.78 14.71 1.89
N PHE A 26 -3.64 14.06 1.62
CA PHE A 26 -3.32 12.77 2.24
C PHE A 26 -3.31 12.83 3.78
N LEU A 27 -2.80 13.93 4.35
CA LEU A 27 -2.69 14.10 5.80
C LEU A 27 -4.05 14.34 6.48
N ASP A 28 -5.05 14.77 5.72
CA ASP A 28 -6.42 14.95 6.21
C ASP A 28 -7.18 13.61 6.34
N LEU A 29 -6.63 12.52 5.79
CA LEU A 29 -7.25 11.20 5.89
C LEU A 29 -7.07 10.61 7.29
N PRO A 30 -8.04 9.81 7.79
CA PRO A 30 -7.86 8.95 8.95
C PRO A 30 -6.60 8.10 8.84
N ARG A 31 -5.96 7.85 9.99
CA ARG A 31 -4.69 7.13 10.08
C ARG A 31 -4.74 5.78 9.38
N GLU A 32 -5.84 5.05 9.57
CA GLU A 32 -6.07 3.71 9.03
C GLU A 32 -6.06 3.74 7.50
N LEU A 33 -6.65 4.77 6.88
CA LEU A 33 -6.64 4.93 5.42
C LEU A 33 -5.26 5.30 4.90
N ARG A 34 -4.51 6.16 5.61
CA ARG A 34 -3.13 6.49 5.23
C ARG A 34 -2.25 5.25 5.25
N GLN A 35 -2.36 4.44 6.30
CA GLN A 35 -1.62 3.18 6.43
C GLN A 35 -1.99 2.17 5.35
N GLU A 36 -3.27 2.05 5.00
CA GLU A 36 -3.73 1.17 3.93
C GLU A 36 -3.20 1.62 2.56
N ILE A 37 -3.22 2.93 2.27
CA ILE A 37 -2.65 3.48 1.04
C ILE A 37 -1.14 3.21 0.99
N LEU A 38 -0.42 3.44 2.10
CA LEU A 38 1.02 3.19 2.18
C LEU A 38 1.35 1.70 2.03
N LEU A 39 0.55 0.79 2.61
CA LEU A 39 0.71 -0.66 2.45
C LEU A 39 0.70 -1.09 0.98
N GLN A 40 -0.11 -0.41 0.17
CA GLN A 40 -0.26 -0.67 -1.26
C GLN A 40 0.77 0.07 -2.14
N SER A 41 1.60 0.95 -1.55
CA SER A 41 2.50 1.81 -2.32
C SER A 41 3.74 1.10 -2.87
N TYR A 42 4.11 -0.06 -2.31
CA TYR A 42 5.32 -0.79 -2.73
C TYR A 42 4.96 -1.91 -3.72
N PRO A 43 5.41 -1.86 -4.98
CA PRO A 43 4.83 -2.64 -6.07
C PRO A 43 5.44 -4.05 -6.21
N PHE A 44 5.21 -4.90 -5.21
CA PHE A 44 5.64 -6.30 -5.28
C PHE A 44 4.60 -7.28 -4.75
N THR A 45 4.71 -8.51 -5.20
CA THR A 45 3.99 -9.65 -4.63
C THR A 45 4.92 -10.83 -4.53
N LEU A 46 4.83 -11.50 -3.38
CA LEU A 46 5.57 -12.71 -3.11
C LEU A 46 4.73 -13.92 -3.44
N ILE A 47 5.30 -14.83 -4.22
CA ILE A 47 4.63 -16.04 -4.66
C ILE A 47 5.44 -17.24 -4.22
N VAL A 48 4.82 -18.12 -3.43
CA VAL A 48 5.40 -19.41 -3.05
C VAL A 48 4.90 -20.47 -4.01
N LYS A 49 5.77 -20.96 -4.90
CA LYS A 49 5.42 -22.04 -5.84
C LYS A 49 5.68 -23.41 -5.22
N GLY A 50 4.97 -24.42 -5.75
CA GLY A 50 4.87 -25.79 -5.26
C GLY A 50 6.20 -26.53 -5.05
N PRO A 51 6.13 -27.83 -4.72
CA PRO A 51 7.29 -28.57 -4.25
C PRO A 51 8.42 -28.51 -5.27
N ILE A 52 9.59 -28.04 -4.84
CA ILE A 52 10.80 -28.21 -5.62
C ILE A 52 11.15 -29.68 -5.49
N GLU A 53 11.04 -30.43 -6.59
CA GLU A 53 11.47 -31.84 -6.67
C GLU A 53 12.97 -31.93 -6.36
N THR A 54 13.29 -31.99 -5.07
CA THR A 54 14.66 -32.01 -4.55
C THR A 54 14.84 -33.33 -3.83
N TYR A 55 15.44 -34.28 -4.53
CA TYR A 55 15.67 -35.64 -4.01
C TYR A 55 16.82 -35.71 -3.00
N SER A 56 17.61 -34.64 -2.83
CA SER A 56 18.74 -34.59 -1.88
C SER A 56 18.61 -33.45 -0.87
N SER A 57 19.07 -33.71 0.36
CA SER A 57 19.14 -32.72 1.44
C SER A 57 19.99 -31.51 1.07
N GLN A 58 21.03 -31.70 0.25
CA GLN A 58 21.88 -30.62 -0.25
C GLN A 58 21.10 -29.63 -1.13
N LEU A 59 20.27 -30.13 -2.04
CA LEU A 59 19.43 -29.29 -2.90
C LEU A 59 18.38 -28.53 -2.09
N ARG A 60 17.81 -29.16 -1.05
CA ARG A 60 16.89 -28.51 -0.12
C ARG A 60 17.56 -27.36 0.63
N THR A 61 18.75 -27.57 1.18
CA THR A 61 19.54 -26.52 1.84
C THR A 61 19.87 -25.37 0.89
N LEU A 62 20.22 -25.67 -0.36
CA LEU A 62 20.47 -24.63 -1.37
C LEU A 62 19.21 -23.82 -1.70
N ALA A 63 18.05 -24.47 -1.79
CA ALA A 63 16.77 -23.80 -1.99
C ALA A 63 16.39 -22.91 -0.81
N ASP A 64 16.55 -23.40 0.42
CA ASP A 64 16.30 -22.62 1.63
C ASP A 64 17.21 -21.38 1.72
N ASN A 65 18.52 -21.56 1.49
CA ASN A 65 19.47 -20.45 1.44
C ASN A 65 19.12 -19.41 0.37
N ARG A 66 18.61 -19.86 -0.78
CA ARG A 66 18.15 -18.96 -1.85
C ARG A 66 16.90 -18.19 -1.43
N ASN A 67 15.94 -18.85 -0.79
CA ASN A 67 14.72 -18.22 -0.27
C ASN A 67 15.07 -17.19 0.80
N LYS A 68 15.96 -17.54 1.75
CA LYS A 68 16.46 -16.64 2.79
C LYS A 68 17.11 -15.40 2.20
N LYS A 69 18.05 -15.59 1.25
CA LYS A 69 18.71 -14.46 0.57
C LYS A 69 17.71 -13.53 -0.13
N ARG A 70 16.66 -14.08 -0.75
CA ARG A 70 15.59 -13.28 -1.38
C ARG A 70 14.80 -12.48 -0.33
N CYS A 71 14.44 -13.10 0.79
CA CYS A 71 13.76 -12.41 1.90
C CYS A 71 14.61 -11.26 2.45
N ASP A 72 15.90 -11.50 2.67
CA ASP A 72 16.82 -10.47 3.18
C ASP A 72 16.93 -9.29 2.19
N GLN A 73 16.97 -9.56 0.88
CA GLN A 73 16.96 -8.52 -0.16
C GLN A 73 15.68 -7.69 -0.17
N ILE A 74 14.52 -8.34 0.02
CA ILE A 74 13.23 -7.63 0.10
C ILE A 74 13.21 -6.78 1.36
N LYS A 75 13.56 -7.33 2.53
CA LYS A 75 13.59 -6.58 3.80
C LYS A 75 14.50 -5.37 3.72
N ALA A 76 15.68 -5.50 3.10
CA ALA A 76 16.58 -4.36 2.88
C ALA A 76 15.98 -3.29 1.94
N SER A 77 15.09 -3.68 1.02
CA SER A 77 14.41 -2.74 0.13
C SER A 77 13.22 -2.07 0.82
N LEU A 78 12.49 -2.80 1.66
CA LEU A 78 11.43 -2.26 2.52
C LEU A 78 11.98 -1.27 3.55
N ALA A 79 13.15 -1.54 4.13
CA ALA A 79 13.82 -0.63 5.05
C ALA A 79 14.19 0.69 4.36
N ARG A 80 14.74 0.63 3.14
CA ARG A 80 15.02 1.84 2.35
C ARG A 80 13.76 2.64 2.04
N TRP A 81 12.69 1.95 1.66
CA TRP A 81 11.39 2.59 1.39
C TRP A 81 10.79 3.22 2.64
N HIS A 82 10.93 2.57 3.80
CA HIS A 82 10.58 3.15 5.09
C HIS A 82 11.34 4.46 5.34
N ASP A 83 12.66 4.46 5.15
CA ASP A 83 13.48 5.65 5.39
C ASP A 83 13.10 6.81 4.45
N GLU A 84 12.80 6.50 3.19
CA GLU A 84 12.29 7.47 2.22
C GLU A 84 10.95 8.07 2.67
N LEU A 85 9.98 7.23 3.06
CA LEU A 85 8.66 7.70 3.53
C LEU A 85 8.76 8.51 4.83
N SER A 86 9.53 8.03 5.81
CA SER A 86 9.70 8.67 7.10
C SER A 86 10.39 10.04 7.00
N SER A 87 11.13 10.29 5.93
CA SER A 87 11.76 11.60 5.67
C SER A 87 10.78 12.69 5.19
N VAL A 88 9.55 12.32 4.80
CA VAL A 88 8.59 13.26 4.19
C VAL A 88 7.91 14.16 5.22
N ASP A 89 7.39 13.59 6.30
CA ASP A 89 6.64 14.31 7.33
C ASP A 89 6.56 13.48 8.64
N PRO A 90 6.63 14.09 9.84
CA PRO A 90 6.58 13.35 11.12
C PRO A 90 5.30 12.52 11.34
N VAL A 91 4.16 12.92 10.74
CA VAL A 91 2.94 12.12 10.77
C VAL A 91 3.13 10.85 9.96
N ILE A 92 3.84 10.94 8.83
CA ILE A 92 4.15 9.81 7.96
C ILE A 92 5.13 8.85 8.62
N GLU A 93 6.11 9.32 9.39
CA GLU A 93 7.07 8.45 10.09
C GLU A 93 6.38 7.37 10.95
N ASN A 94 5.35 7.76 11.71
CA ASN A 94 4.59 6.84 12.54
C ASN A 94 3.78 5.83 11.73
N ASP A 95 3.25 6.25 10.58
CA ASP A 95 2.48 5.38 9.69
C ASP A 95 3.41 4.45 8.91
N ALA A 96 4.53 4.96 8.40
CA ALA A 96 5.59 4.21 7.73
C ALA A 96 6.19 3.14 8.65
N SER A 97 6.44 3.44 9.92
CA SER A 97 6.93 2.46 10.90
C SER A 97 5.99 1.26 11.05
N TRP A 98 4.67 1.53 11.16
CA TRP A 98 3.66 0.49 11.25
C TRP A 98 3.58 -0.33 9.95
N VAL A 99 3.59 0.34 8.80
CA VAL A 99 3.54 -0.30 7.47
C VAL A 99 4.77 -1.17 7.23
N HIS A 100 5.96 -0.68 7.60
CA HIS A 100 7.21 -1.42 7.51
C HIS A 100 7.17 -2.71 8.32
N GLN A 101 6.68 -2.65 9.56
CA GLN A 101 6.49 -3.84 10.39
C GLN A 101 5.58 -4.87 9.68
N ARG A 102 4.45 -4.42 9.11
CA ARG A 102 3.51 -5.31 8.41
C ARG A 102 4.11 -5.96 7.17
N TRP A 103 4.90 -5.23 6.39
CA TRP A 103 5.59 -5.82 5.25
C TRP A 103 6.64 -6.85 5.69
N VAL A 104 7.43 -6.55 6.73
CA VAL A 104 8.43 -7.49 7.26
C VAL A 104 7.76 -8.77 7.77
N GLU A 105 6.66 -8.65 8.52
CA GLU A 105 5.86 -9.78 8.99
C GLU A 105 5.32 -10.62 7.82
N GLY A 106 4.86 -9.97 6.75
CA GLY A 106 4.42 -10.64 5.52
C GLY A 106 5.56 -11.42 4.83
N VAL A 107 6.75 -10.83 4.73
CA VAL A 107 7.94 -11.51 4.18
C VAL A 107 8.31 -12.72 5.04
N ASP A 108 8.28 -12.58 6.36
CA ASP A 108 8.59 -13.67 7.28
C ASP A 108 7.57 -14.81 7.22
N GLN A 109 6.28 -14.49 7.07
CA GLN A 109 5.26 -15.50 6.87
C GLN A 109 5.50 -16.27 5.58
N VAL A 110 5.76 -15.56 4.48
CA VAL A 110 6.07 -16.20 3.19
C VAL A 110 7.33 -17.06 3.26
N TYR A 111 8.35 -16.65 4.01
CA TYR A 111 9.55 -17.47 4.21
C TYR A 111 9.24 -18.76 4.97
N ARG A 112 8.40 -18.69 6.02
CA ARG A 112 7.92 -19.89 6.73
C ARG A 112 7.16 -20.84 5.79
N ASP A 113 6.34 -20.28 4.91
CA ASP A 113 5.58 -21.05 3.92
C ASP A 113 6.48 -21.74 2.87
N CYS A 114 7.77 -21.41 2.82
CA CYS A 114 8.76 -22.10 1.99
C CYS A 114 9.22 -23.46 2.58
N GLU A 115 8.84 -23.76 3.83
CA GLU A 115 9.02 -25.06 4.50
C GLU A 115 10.48 -25.57 4.48
N GLY A 116 11.42 -24.66 4.71
CA GLY A 116 12.85 -24.98 4.71
C GLY A 116 13.33 -25.49 3.36
N GLY A 117 12.98 -24.79 2.28
CA GLY A 117 13.43 -25.08 0.92
C GLY A 117 12.63 -26.13 0.15
N GLN A 118 11.52 -26.63 0.71
CA GLN A 118 10.60 -27.51 -0.02
C GLN A 118 9.84 -26.76 -1.10
N ARG A 119 9.63 -25.45 -0.91
CA ARG A 119 8.92 -24.59 -1.86
C ARG A 119 9.78 -23.40 -2.27
N GLY A 120 9.60 -22.93 -3.50
CA GLY A 120 10.38 -21.83 -4.06
C GLY A 120 9.72 -20.49 -3.84
N LEU A 121 10.47 -19.50 -3.33
CA LEU A 121 10.02 -18.11 -3.23
C LEU A 121 10.31 -17.35 -4.52
N PHE A 122 9.29 -16.76 -5.14
CA PHE A 122 9.41 -15.90 -6.31
C PHE A 122 8.90 -14.49 -5.99
N ILE A 123 9.56 -13.49 -6.59
CA ILE A 123 9.19 -12.08 -6.46
C ILE A 123 8.65 -11.64 -7.80
N VAL A 124 7.44 -11.07 -7.81
CA VAL A 124 6.84 -10.44 -8.98
C VAL A 124 6.72 -8.96 -8.67
N TYR A 125 7.29 -8.13 -9.55
CA TYR A 125 7.12 -6.70 -9.50
C TYR A 125 6.01 -6.31 -10.48
N TRP A 126 5.10 -5.45 -10.05
CA TRP A 126 4.08 -4.89 -10.91
C TRP A 126 4.67 -3.67 -11.62
N THR A 127 4.62 -3.66 -12.95
CA THR A 127 5.01 -2.52 -13.80
C THR A 127 3.80 -1.74 -14.24
#